data_AF-A0A7W1C4Z2-F1
#
_entry.id   AF-A0A7W1C4Z2-F1
#
_cell.length_a   1.000
_cell.length_b   1.000
_cell.length_c   1.000
_cell.angle_alpha   90.00
_cell.angle_beta   90.00
_cell.angle_gamma   90.00
#
_symmetry.space_group_name_H-M   'P 1'
#
loop_
_entity.id
_entity.type
_entity.pdbx_description
1 polymer ?
#
loop_
_entity_poly.entity_id
_entity_poly.type
_entity_poly.pdbx_seq_one_letter_code
_entity_poly.pdbx_strand_id
1 'polypeptide(L)'
;SFALLFQMHNHIAKNILHQDPRNTNYYGNTGVGDFLRTLMAPGASRPWRDVLRETTGQELNANAMMEYFAPLQSWLQEQNRGRTHTLPDL
;
A
#
# COMPACT_ATOMS: atom_id res chain seq x y z
N SER A 1 -1.94 9.60 5.40
CA SER A 1 -2.93 8.53 5.16
C SER A 1 -2.50 7.60 4.03
N PHE A 2 -2.16 8.10 2.84
CA PHE A 2 -1.90 7.26 1.65
C PHE A 2 -0.82 6.16 1.80
N ALA A 3 0.33 6.44 2.43
CA ALA A 3 1.36 5.41 2.62
C ALA A 3 0.86 4.19 3.44
N LEU A 4 0.09 4.43 4.50
CA LEU A 4 -0.51 3.37 5.31
C LEU A 4 -1.49 2.51 4.49
N LEU A 5 -2.33 3.16 3.68
CA LEU A 5 -3.27 2.46 2.80
C LEU A 5 -2.55 1.47 1.89
N PHE A 6 -1.52 1.92 1.17
CA PHE A 6 -0.77 1.04 0.26
C PHE A 6 0.00 -0.05 1.00
N GLN A 7 0.58 0.23 2.17
CA GLN A 7 1.26 -0.78 2.97
C GLN A 7 0.30 -1.90 3.41
N MET A 8 -0.86 -1.53 3.97
CA MET A 8 -1.87 -2.51 4.36
C MET A 8 -2.39 -3.28 3.16
N HIS A 9 -2.71 -2.60 2.05
CA HIS A 9 -3.19 -3.22 0.83
C HIS A 9 -2.21 -4.23 0.26
N ASN A 10 -0.92 -3.88 0.21
CA ASN A 10 0.14 -4.75 -0.28
C ASN A 10 0.32 -5.98 0.63
N HIS A 11 0.23 -5.79 1.95
CA HIS A 11 0.30 -6.91 2.89
C HIS A 11 -0.86 -7.89 2.70
N ILE A 12 -2.10 -7.37 2.63
CA ILE A 12 -3.31 -8.18 2.40
C ILE A 12 -3.21 -8.93 1.07
N ALA A 13 -2.93 -8.20 -0.02
CA ALA A 13 -2.84 -8.78 -1.36
C ALA A 13 -1.82 -9.92 -1.43
N LYS A 14 -0.59 -9.70 -0.95
CA LYS A 14 0.51 -10.66 -1.11
C LYS A 14 0.49 -11.81 -0.11
N ASN A 15 0.17 -11.51 1.17
CA ASN A 15 0.36 -12.48 2.26
C ASN A 15 -0.94 -13.20 2.65
N ILE A 16 -2.10 -12.60 2.42
CA ILE A 16 -3.40 -13.20 2.78
C ILE A 16 -4.09 -13.75 1.53
N LEU A 17 -4.19 -12.93 0.48
CA LEU A 17 -4.92 -13.30 -0.74
C LEU A 17 -4.04 -13.99 -1.79
N HIS A 18 -2.71 -13.83 -1.69
CA HIS A 18 -1.73 -14.28 -2.68
C HIS A 18 -2.05 -13.80 -4.11
N GLN A 19 -2.50 -12.55 -4.21
CA GLN A 19 -2.88 -11.87 -5.45
C GLN A 19 -1.89 -10.74 -5.78
N ASP A 20 -1.86 -10.33 -7.04
CA ASP A 20 -1.16 -9.09 -7.44
C ASP A 20 -1.88 -7.90 -6.80
N PRO A 21 -1.19 -7.04 -6.03
CA PRO A 21 -1.78 -5.83 -5.46
C PRO A 21 -2.59 -4.98 -6.46
N ARG A 22 -2.24 -4.97 -7.75
CA ARG A 22 -2.95 -4.20 -8.79
C ARG A 22 -4.21 -4.90 -9.32
N ASN A 23 -4.38 -6.17 -9.02
CA ASN A 23 -5.50 -6.99 -9.41
C ASN A 23 -5.97 -7.84 -8.22
N THR A 24 -6.44 -7.15 -7.18
CA THR A 24 -6.84 -7.77 -5.91
C THR A 24 -8.30 -7.45 -5.59
N ASN A 25 -9.05 -8.44 -5.11
CA ASN A 25 -10.42 -8.28 -4.61
C ASN A 25 -10.60 -8.94 -3.23
N TYR A 26 -11.09 -8.17 -2.26
CA TYR A 26 -11.25 -8.62 -0.87
C TYR A 26 -12.63 -9.26 -0.61
N TYR A 27 -13.59 -9.06 -1.52
CA TYR A 27 -14.99 -9.38 -1.28
C TYR A 27 -15.18 -10.86 -0.90
N GLY A 28 -15.90 -11.09 0.19
CA GLY A 28 -16.22 -12.43 0.70
C GLY A 28 -15.06 -13.17 1.38
N ASN A 29 -13.88 -12.56 1.52
CA ASN A 29 -12.74 -13.21 2.16
C ASN A 29 -12.76 -13.00 3.69
N THR A 30 -12.99 -14.08 4.43
CA THR A 30 -13.01 -14.06 5.90
C THR A 30 -11.62 -13.84 6.52
N GLY A 31 -10.56 -14.33 5.88
CA GLY A 31 -9.18 -14.13 6.34
C GLY A 31 -8.76 -12.65 6.33
N VAL A 32 -9.19 -11.89 5.33
CA VAL A 32 -9.01 -10.43 5.31
C VAL A 32 -9.80 -9.77 6.45
N GLY A 33 -11.02 -10.23 6.70
CA GLY A 33 -11.84 -9.75 7.83
C GLY A 33 -11.19 -10.01 9.19
N ASP A 34 -10.62 -11.20 9.39
CA ASP A 34 -9.91 -11.57 10.63
C ASP A 34 -8.66 -10.72 10.86
N PHE A 35 -7.90 -10.45 9.80
CA PHE A 35 -6.76 -9.55 9.84
C PHE A 35 -7.19 -8.13 10.23
N LEU A 36 -8.19 -7.56 9.54
CA LEU A 36 -8.68 -6.21 9.83
C LEU A 36 -9.24 -6.09 11.24
N ARG A 37 -9.96 -7.10 11.73
CA ARG A 37 -10.45 -7.14 13.11
C ARG A 37 -9.29 -7.08 14.10
N THR A 38 -8.24 -7.87 13.88
CA THR A 38 -7.05 -7.89 14.74
C THR A 38 -6.33 -6.54 14.76
N LEU A 39 -6.16 -5.93 13.58
CA LEU A 39 -5.53 -4.61 13.43
C LEU A 39 -6.34 -3.50 14.14
N MET A 40 -7.66 -3.51 14.02
CA MET A 40 -8.53 -2.45 14.53
C MET A 40 -8.95 -2.64 16.01
N ALA A 41 -8.92 -3.87 16.53
CA ALA A 41 -9.39 -4.20 17.88
C ALA A 41 -8.78 -3.33 19.01
N PRO A 42 -7.48 -2.96 18.99
CA PRO A 42 -6.91 -2.11 20.03
C PRO A 42 -7.48 -0.68 20.05
N GLY A 43 -8.02 -0.18 18.94
CA GLY A 43 -8.43 1.21 18.79
C GLY A 43 -7.31 2.18 19.19
N ALA A 44 -7.62 3.13 20.07
CA ALA A 44 -6.66 4.11 20.57
C ALA A 44 -5.86 3.65 21.81
N SER A 45 -6.05 2.41 22.28
CA SER A 45 -5.43 1.93 23.53
C SER A 45 -3.94 1.57 23.42
N ARG A 46 -3.42 1.47 22.19
CA ARG A 46 -2.02 1.08 21.91
C ARG A 46 -1.35 2.04 20.91
N PRO A 47 -0.02 2.22 20.97
CA PRO A 47 0.70 2.97 19.95
C PRO A 47 0.51 2.35 18.56
N TRP A 48 0.01 3.15 17.62
CA TRP A 48 -0.37 2.65 16.28
C TRP A 48 0.81 2.05 15.49
N ARG A 49 2.04 2.52 15.74
CA ARG A 49 3.25 2.00 15.08
C ARG A 49 3.56 0.56 15.49
N ASP A 50 3.38 0.24 16.77
CA ASP A 50 3.57 -1.12 17.26
C ASP A 50 2.50 -2.04 16.68
N VAL A 51 1.25 -1.61 16.68
CA VAL A 51 0.14 -2.36 16.06
C VAL A 51 0.40 -2.60 14.57
N LEU A 52 0.87 -1.59 13.83
CA LEU A 52 1.23 -1.73 12.42
C LEU A 52 2.38 -2.73 12.23
N ARG A 53 3.46 -2.60 13.00
CA ARG A 53 4.63 -3.48 12.89
C ARG A 53 4.28 -4.93 13.24
N GLU A 54 3.47 -5.16 14.28
CA GLU A 54 3.01 -6.49 14.69
C GLU A 54 2.15 -7.16 13.63
N THR A 55 1.27 -6.40 12.97
CA THR A 55 0.32 -6.94 11.99
C THR A 55 0.91 -7.08 10.60
N THR A 56 1.72 -6.12 10.14
CA THR A 56 2.28 -6.14 8.78
C THR A 56 3.75 -6.61 8.72
N GLY A 57 4.42 -6.75 9.87
CA GLY A 57 5.84 -7.09 9.96
C GLY A 57 6.80 -5.96 9.55
N GLN A 58 6.29 -4.74 9.36
CA GLN A 58 7.04 -3.62 8.78
C GLN A 58 6.69 -2.30 9.46
N GLU A 59 7.69 -1.44 9.62
CA GLU A 59 7.48 -0.01 9.93
C GLU A 59 6.85 0.72 8.74
N LEU A 60 6.21 1.86 9.02
CA LEU A 60 5.62 2.70 7.97
C LEU A 60 6.66 3.11 6.93
N ASN A 61 6.43 2.75 5.67
CA ASN A 61 7.27 3.16 4.55
C ASN A 61 6.46 3.41 3.27
N ALA A 62 7.10 4.03 2.27
CA ALA A 62 6.46 4.35 0.99
C ALA A 62 6.65 3.25 -0.09
N ASN A 63 7.35 2.16 0.23
CA ASN A 63 7.76 1.18 -0.78
C ASN A 63 6.56 0.50 -1.44
N ALA A 64 5.51 0.18 -0.67
CA ALA A 64 4.30 -0.42 -1.21
C ALA A 64 3.60 0.49 -2.23
N MET A 65 3.59 1.81 -1.99
CA MET A 65 3.03 2.79 -2.93
C MET A 65 3.89 2.90 -4.19
N MET A 66 5.21 3.00 -4.03
CA MET A 66 6.16 3.03 -5.16
C MET A 66 6.06 1.78 -6.01
N GLU A 67 6.00 0.60 -5.37
CA GLU A 67 5.82 -0.67 -6.04
C GLU A 67 4.52 -0.66 -6.84
N TYR A 68 3.38 -0.33 -6.20
CA TYR A 68 2.08 -0.31 -6.86
C TYR A 68 2.08 0.53 -8.14
N PHE A 69 2.68 1.72 -8.11
CA PHE A 69 2.73 2.62 -9.27
C PHE A 69 3.92 2.41 -10.20
N ALA A 70 4.82 1.46 -9.95
CA ALA A 70 6.02 1.25 -10.77
C ALA A 70 5.73 1.12 -12.28
N PRO A 71 4.70 0.38 -12.75
CA PRO A 71 4.40 0.31 -14.19
C PRO A 71 3.99 1.66 -14.78
N LEU A 72 3.20 2.44 -14.05
CA LEU A 72 2.81 3.79 -14.47
C LEU A 72 4.03 4.72 -14.47
N GLN A 73 4.90 4.62 -13.46
CA GLN A 73 6.13 5.41 -13.40
C GLN A 73 7.03 5.13 -14.62
N SER A 74 7.23 3.86 -14.98
CA SER A 74 8.01 3.49 -16.17
C SER A 74 7.38 4.04 -17.45
N TRP A 75 6.05 3.98 -17.58
CA TRP A 75 5.36 4.56 -18.72
C TRP A 75 5.50 6.10 -18.76
N LEU A 76 5.37 6.78 -17.61
CA LEU A 76 5.53 8.24 -17.54
C LEU A 76 6.96 8.68 -17.86
N GLN A 77 7.98 7.90 -17.48
CA GLN A 77 9.37 8.16 -17.86
C GLN A 77 9.54 8.14 -19.39
N GLU A 78 8.86 7.22 -20.08
CA GLU A 78 8.83 7.19 -21.55
C GLU A 78 8.19 8.46 -22.13
N GLN A 79 6.99 8.80 -21.65
CA GLN A 79 6.23 9.93 -22.19
C GLN A 79 6.86 11.29 -21.91
N ASN A 80 7.70 11.35 -20.87
CA ASN A 80 8.40 12.56 -20.47
C ASN A 80 9.82 12.64 -21.03
N ARG A 81 10.27 11.69 -21.86
CA ARG A 81 11.59 11.77 -22.49
C ARG A 81 11.71 13.10 -23.24
N GLY A 82 12.79 13.84 -22.97
CA GLY A 82 13.07 15.14 -23.57
C GLY A 82 12.35 16.32 -22.92
N ARG A 83 11.46 16.11 -21.93
CA ARG A 83 10.92 17.22 -21.13
C ARG A 83 11.98 17.71 -20.15
N THR A 84 12.17 19.02 -20.10
CA THR A 84 13.16 19.68 -19.22
C THR A 84 12.55 20.29 -17.97
N HIS A 85 11.24 20.48 -17.94
CA HIS A 85 10.49 21.07 -16.83
C HIS A 85 9.17 20.33 -16.61
N THR A 86 8.71 20.28 -15.36
CA THR A 86 7.46 19.62 -14.99
C THR A 86 6.23 20.47 -15.32
N LEU A 87 6.36 21.79 -15.20
CA LEU A 87 5.40 22.80 -15.61
C LEU A 87 6.16 23.80 -16.50
N PRO A 88 5.57 24.30 -17.60
CA PRO A 88 6.19 25.36 -18.38
C PRO A 88 6.42 26.61 -17.52
N ASP A 89 7.47 27.36 -17.84
CA ASP A 89 7.69 28.68 -17.23
C ASP A 89 6.46 29.56 -17.52
N LEU A 90 5.98 30.26 -16.48
CA LEU A 90 4.81 31.16 -16.54
C LEU A 90 5.08 32.37 -17.45
#